data_AF-A0A5C4S677-F1
#
_entry.id   AF-A0A5C4S677-F1
#
_cell.length_a   1.000
_cell.length_b   1.000
_cell.length_c   1.000
_cell.angle_alpha   90.00
_cell.angle_beta   90.00
_cell.angle_gamma   90.00
#
_symmetry.space_group_name_H-M   'P 1'
#
loop_
_entity.id
_entity.type
_entity.pdbx_description
1 polymer ?
#
loop_
_entity_poly.entity_id
_entity_poly.type
_entity_poly.pdbx_seq_one_letter_code
_entity_poly.pdbx_strand_id
1 'polypeptide(L)'
;MQGRLRAETVEAPGSWTTILLERTGVSNIQRGMPSDLSPLEERRLHMMKLLLRLPVAGVAEAWPTETACRERLIVARWPGGIRCPKCESGQIGFLEKRKNYRCKSCRLQFTAQSHSLLHRSHVDLQKWFRTTELLIWHNAHHPDLNYPTGHDLKDHLEISYAAAHAIKKKILKELLLPDGGLLGSCVSVGPAVYAPADVLAGSSDELLWYDAHITT
;
A
#
# COMPACT_ATOMS: atom_id res chain seq x y z
N MET A 1 -14.00 -51.53 -6.70
CA MET A 1 -14.25 -50.37 -7.58
C MET A 1 -13.66 -49.13 -6.92
N GLN A 2 -12.41 -48.79 -7.26
CA GLN A 2 -11.70 -47.62 -6.73
C GLN A 2 -12.02 -46.39 -7.59
N GLY A 3 -12.78 -45.44 -7.06
CA GLY A 3 -13.06 -44.15 -7.69
C GLY A 3 -12.00 -43.13 -7.30
N ARG A 4 -11.15 -42.74 -8.26
CA ARG A 4 -10.08 -41.75 -8.13
C ARG A 4 -10.69 -40.35 -8.30
N LEU A 5 -10.75 -39.54 -7.22
CA LEU A 5 -11.16 -38.13 -7.28
C LEU A 5 -10.10 -37.32 -8.04
N ARG A 6 -10.51 -36.62 -9.10
CA ARG A 6 -9.66 -35.66 -9.84
C ARG A 6 -9.55 -34.36 -9.04
N ALA A 7 -8.34 -33.85 -8.90
CA ALA A 7 -8.08 -32.51 -8.40
C ALA A 7 -8.51 -31.48 -9.45
N GLU A 8 -9.45 -30.61 -9.11
CA GLU A 8 -9.74 -29.40 -9.88
C GLU A 8 -8.61 -28.40 -9.64
N THR A 9 -7.89 -28.05 -10.71
CA THR A 9 -6.90 -26.98 -10.71
C THR A 9 -7.63 -25.65 -10.69
N VAL A 10 -7.52 -24.93 -9.57
CA VAL A 10 -7.93 -23.53 -9.46
C VAL A 10 -6.97 -22.70 -10.30
N GLU A 11 -7.45 -22.19 -11.44
CA GLU A 11 -6.72 -21.27 -12.30
C GLU A 11 -6.34 -20.00 -11.52
N ALA A 12 -5.08 -19.59 -11.62
CA ALA A 12 -4.59 -18.34 -11.05
C ALA A 12 -5.27 -17.15 -11.76
N PRO A 13 -5.67 -16.08 -11.04
CA PRO A 13 -6.24 -14.90 -11.69
C PRO A 13 -5.21 -14.28 -12.64
N GLY A 14 -5.66 -14.06 -13.87
CA GLY A 14 -4.88 -13.55 -14.99
C GLY A 14 -4.29 -12.16 -14.76
N SER A 15 -3.42 -11.78 -15.71
CA SER A 15 -2.65 -10.52 -15.77
C SER A 15 -3.39 -9.30 -15.20
N TRP A 16 -2.65 -8.48 -14.45
CA TRP A 16 -3.12 -7.28 -13.74
C TRP A 16 -3.88 -6.28 -14.63
N THR A 17 -3.67 -6.32 -15.95
CA THR A 17 -4.40 -5.51 -16.93
C THR A 17 -5.91 -5.77 -16.93
N THR A 18 -6.36 -6.98 -16.58
CA THR A 18 -7.78 -7.35 -16.65
C THR A 18 -8.60 -6.81 -15.47
N ILE A 19 -8.00 -6.61 -14.30
CA ILE A 19 -8.72 -6.21 -13.07
C ILE A 19 -9.08 -4.71 -13.06
N LEU A 20 -8.39 -3.89 -13.85
CA LEU A 20 -8.58 -2.43 -13.87
C LEU A 20 -9.67 -1.93 -14.84
N LEU A 21 -10.14 -2.75 -15.78
CA LEU A 21 -10.99 -2.29 -16.89
C LEU A 21 -12.50 -2.23 -16.59
N GLU A 22 -12.99 -2.85 -15.51
CA GLU A 22 -14.45 -3.00 -15.32
C GLU A 22 -15.14 -1.86 -14.56
N ARG A 23 -14.41 -0.85 -14.04
CA ARG A 23 -14.98 0.10 -13.06
C ARG A 23 -15.01 1.59 -13.41
N THR A 24 -14.37 2.05 -14.48
CA THR A 24 -14.22 3.51 -14.69
C THR A 24 -14.98 4.10 -15.87
N GLY A 25 -15.58 3.31 -16.77
CA GLY A 25 -16.48 3.85 -17.80
C GLY A 25 -15.90 4.99 -18.66
N VAL A 26 -14.57 5.11 -18.72
CA VAL A 26 -13.86 6.04 -19.61
C VAL A 26 -13.47 5.25 -20.85
N SER A 27 -14.12 5.53 -21.99
CA SER A 27 -13.65 5.05 -23.28
C SER A 27 -12.35 5.77 -23.62
N ASN A 28 -11.20 5.17 -23.29
CA ASN A 28 -9.90 5.72 -23.66
C ASN A 28 -9.34 4.95 -24.87
N ILE A 29 -9.11 5.66 -25.97
CA ILE A 29 -8.57 5.16 -27.24
C ILE A 29 -7.04 4.99 -27.12
N GLN A 30 -6.61 4.30 -26.06
CA GLN A 30 -5.27 3.74 -25.93
C GLN A 30 -5.44 2.31 -25.43
N ARG A 31 -5.79 1.44 -26.38
CA ARG A 31 -5.76 -0.01 -26.21
C ARG A 31 -4.32 -0.35 -25.84
N GLY A 32 -4.11 -0.81 -24.61
CA GLY A 32 -2.79 -1.01 -24.01
C GLY A 32 -1.85 -1.76 -24.93
N MET A 33 -0.78 -1.10 -25.34
CA MET A 33 0.39 -1.81 -25.84
C MET A 33 0.89 -2.67 -24.68
N PRO A 34 1.20 -3.96 -24.89
CA PRO A 34 1.76 -4.78 -23.83
C PRO A 34 3.03 -4.11 -23.30
N SER A 35 3.11 -3.96 -21.99
CA SER A 35 4.36 -3.65 -21.29
C SER A 35 5.46 -4.58 -21.80
N ASP A 36 6.62 -4.05 -22.17
CA ASP A 36 7.79 -4.86 -22.51
C ASP A 36 8.56 -5.30 -21.25
N LEU A 37 8.15 -4.80 -20.09
CA LEU A 37 8.72 -5.11 -18.78
C LEU A 37 8.27 -6.48 -18.29
N SER A 38 9.20 -7.21 -17.68
CA SER A 38 8.89 -8.40 -16.90
C SER A 38 8.03 -8.04 -15.67
N PRO A 39 7.30 -9.00 -15.09
CA PRO A 39 6.53 -8.75 -13.87
C PRO A 39 7.37 -8.24 -12.68
N LEU A 40 8.67 -8.54 -12.64
CA LEU A 40 9.58 -8.02 -11.62
C LEU A 40 9.87 -6.53 -11.85
N GLU A 41 10.11 -6.14 -13.10
CA GLU A 41 10.37 -4.76 -13.50
C GLU A 41 9.13 -3.87 -13.31
N GLU A 42 7.94 -4.37 -13.64
CA GLU A 42 6.68 -3.65 -13.36
C GLU A 42 6.52 -3.36 -11.87
N ARG A 43 6.81 -4.36 -11.02
CA ARG A 43 6.78 -4.19 -9.56
C ARG A 43 7.86 -3.21 -9.09
N ARG A 44 9.08 -3.30 -9.63
CA ARG A 44 10.18 -2.39 -9.29
C ARG A 44 9.80 -0.96 -9.65
N LEU A 45 9.33 -0.72 -10.87
CA LEU A 45 8.85 0.57 -11.35
C LEU A 45 7.76 1.15 -10.44
N HIS A 46 6.80 0.31 -10.03
CA HIS A 46 5.79 0.72 -9.06
C HIS A 46 6.40 1.18 -7.73
N MET A 47 7.37 0.44 -7.18
CA MET A 47 8.05 0.79 -5.94
C MET A 47 8.86 2.08 -6.07
N MET A 48 9.52 2.31 -7.22
CA MET A 48 10.26 3.54 -7.49
C MET A 48 9.33 4.76 -7.51
N LYS A 49 8.15 4.63 -8.11
CA LYS A 49 7.11 5.68 -8.11
C LYS A 49 6.62 5.99 -6.69
N LEU A 50 6.50 4.99 -5.82
CA LEU A 50 6.18 5.20 -4.41
C LEU A 50 7.33 5.84 -3.63
N LEU A 51 8.56 5.41 -3.89
CA LEU A 51 9.79 5.90 -3.26
C LEU A 51 9.99 7.40 -3.49
N LEU A 52 9.86 7.87 -4.73
CA LEU A 52 10.02 9.28 -5.08
C LEU A 52 8.97 10.21 -4.44
N ARG A 53 7.91 9.65 -3.86
CA ARG A 53 6.86 10.38 -3.16
C ARG A 53 7.01 10.30 -1.63
N LEU A 54 8.00 9.59 -1.11
CA LEU A 54 8.27 9.58 0.33
C LEU A 54 8.72 10.97 0.80
N PRO A 55 8.52 11.31 2.09
CA PRO A 55 9.03 12.56 2.64
C PRO A 55 10.56 12.55 2.61
N VAL A 56 11.19 13.64 2.17
CA VAL A 56 12.66 13.75 2.08
C VAL A 56 13.35 13.52 3.44
N ALA A 57 12.73 13.97 4.54
CA ALA A 57 13.22 13.75 5.90
C ALA A 57 12.89 12.35 6.47
N GLY A 58 12.20 11.50 5.70
CA GLY A 58 11.74 10.18 6.11
C GLY A 58 10.44 10.18 6.92
N VAL A 59 9.78 9.02 6.98
CA VAL A 59 8.45 8.87 7.63
C VAL A 59 8.52 9.15 9.13
N ALA A 60 9.65 8.84 9.77
CA ALA A 60 9.85 9.00 11.20
C ALA A 60 9.82 10.48 11.62
N GLU A 61 10.37 11.37 10.80
CA GLU A 61 10.38 12.81 11.06
C GLU A 61 9.06 13.46 10.63
N ALA A 62 8.49 13.04 9.50
CA ALA A 62 7.21 13.54 9.02
C ALA A 62 6.05 13.20 9.98
N TRP A 63 6.08 12.02 10.61
CA TRP A 63 5.07 11.57 11.56
C TRP A 63 5.73 10.99 12.82
N PRO A 64 6.22 11.86 13.74
CA PRO A 64 7.04 11.45 14.87
C PRO A 64 6.26 10.84 16.03
N THR A 65 4.92 10.92 16.01
CA THR A 65 4.07 10.44 17.10
C THR A 65 2.93 9.55 16.59
N GLU A 66 2.40 8.73 17.49
CA GLU A 66 1.21 7.90 17.21
C GLU A 66 -0.01 8.74 16.81
N THR A 67 -0.15 9.94 17.41
CA THR A 67 -1.23 10.87 17.05
C THR A 67 -1.06 11.39 15.62
N ALA A 68 0.15 11.79 15.23
CA ALA A 68 0.45 12.24 13.87
C ALA A 68 0.22 11.13 12.83
N CYS A 69 0.64 9.90 13.14
CA CYS A 69 0.38 8.74 12.27
C CYS A 69 -1.13 8.46 12.13
N ARG A 70 -1.90 8.57 13.23
CA ARG A 70 -3.35 8.40 13.21
C ARG A 70 -4.05 9.46 12.38
N GLU A 71 -3.66 10.72 12.49
CA GLU A 71 -4.18 11.81 11.67
C GLU A 71 -3.87 11.59 10.19
N ARG A 72 -2.64 11.18 9.88
CA ARG A 72 -2.26 10.83 8.52
C ARG A 72 -3.10 9.70 7.95
N LEU A 73 -3.30 8.64 8.73
CA LEU A 73 -4.15 7.50 8.36
C LEU A 73 -5.59 7.94 8.06
N ILE A 74 -6.14 8.87 8.84
CA ILE A 74 -7.49 9.41 8.62
C ILE A 74 -7.55 10.14 7.27
N VAL A 75 -6.58 10.99 6.97
CA VAL A 75 -6.52 11.73 5.70
C VAL A 75 -6.38 10.78 4.52
N ALA A 76 -5.49 9.79 4.60
CA ALA A 76 -5.31 8.80 3.54
C ALA A 76 -6.57 7.95 3.30
N ARG A 77 -7.22 7.52 4.38
CA ARG A 77 -8.40 6.65 4.30
C ARG A 77 -9.66 7.38 3.87
N TRP A 78 -9.80 8.65 4.25
CA TRP A 78 -11.02 9.42 4.10
C TRP A 78 -10.72 10.86 3.63
N PRO A 79 -10.27 11.04 2.39
CA PRO A 79 -9.90 12.37 1.87
C PRO A 79 -11.08 13.35 1.86
N GLY A 80 -12.32 12.84 1.70
CA GLY A 80 -13.56 13.61 1.75
C GLY A 80 -14.27 13.63 3.12
N GLY A 81 -13.55 13.32 4.20
CA GLY A 81 -14.11 13.24 5.55
C GLY A 81 -14.55 11.84 5.98
N ILE A 82 -14.57 11.62 7.29
CA ILE A 82 -14.71 10.29 7.92
C ILE A 82 -16.05 9.64 7.56
N ARG A 83 -15.98 8.39 7.09
CA ARG A 83 -17.15 7.58 6.74
C ARG A 83 -17.21 6.29 7.54
N CYS A 84 -18.43 5.83 7.81
CA CYS A 84 -18.64 4.57 8.51
C CYS A 84 -18.13 3.40 7.67
N PRO A 85 -17.23 2.54 8.17
CA PRO A 85 -16.71 1.43 7.38
C PRO A 85 -17.73 0.31 7.11
N LYS A 86 -18.91 0.35 7.74
CA LYS A 86 -19.98 -0.64 7.55
C LYS A 86 -21.09 -0.18 6.61
N CYS A 87 -21.42 1.11 6.61
CA CYS A 87 -22.58 1.64 5.86
C CYS A 87 -22.29 2.94 5.11
N GLU A 88 -21.03 3.38 5.09
CA GLU A 88 -20.51 4.53 4.31
C GLU A 88 -21.11 5.91 4.61
N SER A 89 -22.10 5.97 5.51
CA SER A 89 -22.67 7.20 6.03
C SER A 89 -21.60 8.13 6.59
N GLY A 90 -21.68 9.41 6.21
CA GLY A 90 -20.87 10.50 6.76
C GLY A 90 -21.42 11.07 8.07
N GLN A 91 -22.54 10.54 8.59
CA GLN A 91 -23.11 10.98 9.87
C GLN A 91 -22.33 10.38 11.04
N ILE A 92 -21.13 10.91 11.27
CA ILE A 92 -20.18 10.41 12.27
C ILE A 92 -20.10 11.36 13.45
N GLY A 93 -20.26 10.82 14.66
CA GLY A 93 -19.88 11.50 15.91
C GLY A 93 -18.49 11.04 16.37
N PHE A 94 -17.74 11.93 17.03
CA PHE A 94 -16.46 11.59 17.65
C PHE A 94 -16.62 11.51 19.17
N LEU A 95 -16.08 10.44 19.75
CA LEU A 95 -16.04 10.17 21.18
C LEU A 95 -14.62 10.42 21.67
N GLU A 96 -14.32 11.67 22.00
CA GLU A 96 -12.97 12.17 22.27
C GLU A 96 -12.22 11.37 23.35
N LYS A 97 -12.87 11.11 24.50
CA LYS A 97 -12.27 10.33 25.61
C LYS A 97 -11.82 8.92 25.20
N ARG A 98 -12.43 8.33 24.17
CA ARG A 98 -12.11 6.98 23.69
C ARG A 98 -11.38 6.98 22.35
N LYS A 99 -11.12 8.16 21.77
CA LYS A 99 -10.59 8.34 20.40
C LYS A 99 -11.34 7.51 19.34
N ASN A 100 -12.63 7.29 19.57
CA ASN A 100 -13.49 6.44 18.73
C ASN A 100 -14.50 7.27 17.94
N TYR A 101 -14.91 6.76 16.80
CA TYR A 101 -16.00 7.26 15.99
C TYR A 101 -17.26 6.44 16.26
N ARG A 102 -18.42 7.09 16.17
CA ARG A 102 -19.73 6.43 16.24
C ARG A 102 -20.58 6.86 15.05
N CYS A 103 -20.98 5.90 14.23
CA CYS A 103 -21.93 6.14 13.15
C CYS A 103 -23.34 6.35 13.73
N LYS A 104 -23.99 7.46 13.40
CA LYS A 104 -25.36 7.74 13.83
C LYS A 104 -26.39 6.87 13.11
N SER A 105 -26.10 6.44 11.87
CA SER A 105 -27.02 5.65 11.04
C SER A 105 -27.07 4.17 11.46
N CYS A 106 -25.92 3.50 11.65
CA CYS A 106 -25.89 2.06 11.99
C CYS A 106 -25.40 1.75 13.41
N ARG A 107 -25.14 2.78 14.23
CA ARG A 107 -24.65 2.69 15.63
C ARG A 107 -23.28 2.03 15.82
N LEU A 108 -22.57 1.66 14.74
CA LEU A 108 -21.21 1.10 14.81
C LEU A 108 -20.27 2.08 15.51
N GLN A 109 -19.47 1.56 16.45
CA GLN A 109 -18.29 2.25 16.99
C GLN A 109 -17.03 1.71 16.32
N PHE A 110 -16.13 2.61 15.90
CA PHE A 110 -14.92 2.23 15.16
C PHE A 110 -13.77 3.21 15.41
N THR A 111 -12.53 2.76 15.23
CA THR A 111 -11.32 3.60 15.24
C THR A 111 -10.87 3.90 13.80
N ALA A 112 -9.85 4.73 13.65
CA ALA A 112 -9.19 4.94 12.36
C ALA A 112 -8.65 3.63 11.74
N GLN A 113 -8.31 2.63 12.55
CA GLN A 113 -7.77 1.34 12.12
C GLN A 113 -8.85 0.26 11.91
N SER A 114 -10.08 0.47 12.40
CA SER A 114 -11.16 -0.52 12.28
C SER A 114 -11.49 -0.85 10.83
N HIS A 115 -11.76 -2.12 10.50
CA HIS A 115 -12.05 -2.55 9.13
C HIS A 115 -10.96 -2.15 8.12
N SER A 116 -9.70 -2.33 8.50
CA SER A 116 -8.52 -2.19 7.63
C SER A 116 -7.52 -3.29 7.96
N LEU A 117 -6.41 -3.38 7.22
CA LEU A 117 -5.31 -4.30 7.57
C LEU A 117 -4.72 -4.08 8.97
N LEU A 118 -4.90 -2.87 9.53
CA LEU A 118 -4.45 -2.43 10.85
C LEU A 118 -5.45 -2.83 11.96
N HIS A 119 -6.59 -3.42 11.60
CA HIS A 119 -7.61 -3.81 12.58
C HIS A 119 -7.05 -4.81 13.60
N ARG A 120 -7.28 -4.52 14.89
CA ARG A 120 -6.79 -5.31 16.03
C ARG A 120 -5.27 -5.45 16.10
N SER A 121 -4.53 -4.60 15.39
CA SER A 121 -3.10 -4.52 15.60
C SER A 121 -2.82 -3.81 16.93
N HIS A 122 -1.92 -4.40 17.72
CA HIS A 122 -1.35 -3.76 18.91
C HIS A 122 0.01 -3.13 18.61
N VAL A 123 0.46 -3.16 17.36
CA VAL A 123 1.71 -2.52 16.93
C VAL A 123 1.42 -1.08 16.53
N ASP A 124 2.20 -0.16 17.11
CA ASP A 124 2.11 1.29 16.88
C ASP A 124 2.14 1.63 15.39
N LEU A 125 1.33 2.60 14.98
CA LEU A 125 1.24 3.05 13.59
C LEU A 125 2.60 3.54 13.06
N GLN A 126 3.43 4.14 13.92
CA GLN A 126 4.76 4.56 13.50
C GLN A 126 5.64 3.38 13.04
N LYS A 127 5.53 2.20 13.67
CA LYS A 127 6.24 0.99 13.25
C LYS A 127 5.73 0.49 11.90
N TRP A 128 4.41 0.54 11.66
CA TRP A 128 3.84 0.23 10.34
C TRP A 128 4.37 1.15 9.26
N PHE A 129 4.43 2.45 9.56
CA PHE A 129 4.88 3.50 8.64
C PHE A 129 6.36 3.34 8.28
N ARG A 130 7.23 3.19 9.28
CA ARG A 130 8.67 2.92 9.06
C ARG A 130 8.91 1.63 8.29
N THR A 131 8.18 0.56 8.60
CA THR A 131 8.30 -0.70 7.85
C THR A 131 7.85 -0.54 6.40
N THR A 132 6.86 0.32 6.15
CA THR A 132 6.37 0.60 4.79
C THR A 132 7.42 1.34 3.97
N GLU A 133 8.03 2.40 4.51
CA GLU A 133 9.17 3.08 3.86
C GLU A 133 10.33 2.14 3.59
N LEU A 134 10.74 1.34 4.59
CA LEU A 134 11.84 0.41 4.43
C LEU A 134 11.58 -0.63 3.32
N LEU A 135 10.35 -1.14 3.23
CA LEU A 135 9.97 -2.08 2.17
C LEU A 135 9.89 -1.41 0.80
N ILE A 136 9.36 -0.18 0.71
CA ILE A 136 9.34 0.59 -0.54
C ILE A 136 10.77 0.82 -1.04
N TRP A 137 11.64 1.35 -0.18
CA TRP A 137 13.04 1.62 -0.50
C TRP A 137 13.73 0.34 -0.99
N HIS A 138 13.63 -0.73 -0.21
CA HIS A 138 14.32 -1.97 -0.56
C HIS A 138 13.81 -2.59 -1.87
N ASN A 139 12.50 -2.62 -2.11
CA ASN A 139 11.96 -3.20 -3.35
C ASN A 139 12.18 -2.30 -4.58
N ALA A 140 12.48 -1.01 -4.40
CA ALA A 140 12.88 -0.13 -5.49
C ALA A 140 14.35 -0.36 -5.90
N HIS A 141 15.25 -0.51 -4.92
CA HIS A 141 16.69 -0.69 -5.17
C HIS A 141 17.09 -2.14 -5.44
N HIS A 142 16.47 -3.10 -4.74
CA HIS A 142 16.84 -4.52 -4.73
C HIS A 142 15.60 -5.42 -4.82
N PRO A 143 14.85 -5.37 -5.93
CA PRO A 143 13.56 -6.05 -6.08
C PRO A 143 13.65 -7.59 -6.03
N ASP A 144 14.83 -8.15 -6.23
CA ASP A 144 15.15 -9.57 -6.20
C ASP A 144 15.44 -10.10 -4.79
N LEU A 145 15.71 -9.21 -3.83
CA LEU A 145 16.04 -9.58 -2.46
C LEU A 145 14.79 -9.59 -1.57
N ASN A 146 14.66 -10.65 -0.77
CA ASN A 146 13.60 -10.77 0.23
C ASN A 146 13.99 -10.09 1.56
N TYR A 147 14.45 -8.85 1.51
CA TYR A 147 14.86 -8.06 2.67
C TYR A 147 13.92 -6.85 2.92
N PRO A 148 13.82 -6.33 4.16
CA PRO A 148 14.30 -6.89 5.42
C PRO A 148 13.64 -8.23 5.74
N THR A 149 14.37 -9.17 6.32
CA THR A 149 13.80 -10.44 6.79
C THR A 149 12.88 -10.23 8.00
N GLY A 150 12.15 -11.27 8.39
CA GLY A 150 11.34 -11.21 9.62
C GLY A 150 12.19 -11.01 10.89
N HIS A 151 13.45 -11.46 10.89
CA HIS A 151 14.38 -11.24 12.00
C HIS A 151 14.88 -9.79 12.03
N ASP A 152 15.27 -9.26 10.87
CA ASP A 152 15.69 -7.85 10.75
C ASP A 152 14.59 -6.91 11.25
N LEU A 153 13.34 -7.15 10.85
CA LEU A 153 12.19 -6.34 11.30
C LEU A 153 11.88 -6.53 12.79
N LYS A 154 11.98 -7.75 13.30
CA LYS A 154 11.77 -8.04 14.73
C LYS A 154 12.73 -7.22 15.58
N ASP A 155 14.01 -7.25 15.22
CA ASP A 155 15.07 -6.59 15.98
C ASP A 155 15.01 -5.06 15.82
N HIS A 156 14.77 -4.56 14.60
CA HIS A 156 14.68 -3.12 14.33
C HIS A 156 13.43 -2.46 14.95
N LEU A 157 12.30 -3.19 15.06
CA LEU A 157 11.04 -2.65 15.57
C LEU A 157 10.75 -3.02 17.02
N GLU A 158 11.60 -3.85 17.64
CA GLU A 158 11.43 -4.37 19.00
C GLU A 158 10.05 -5.05 19.21
N ILE A 159 9.66 -5.92 18.27
CA ILE A 159 8.41 -6.68 18.31
C ILE A 159 8.68 -8.18 18.28
N SER A 160 7.65 -9.00 18.49
CA SER A 160 7.80 -10.44 18.29
C SER A 160 8.03 -10.79 16.82
N TYR A 161 8.76 -11.87 16.55
CA TYR A 161 8.96 -12.38 15.20
C TYR A 161 7.63 -12.63 14.46
N ALA A 162 6.65 -13.19 15.16
CA ALA A 162 5.31 -13.43 14.61
C ALA A 162 4.64 -12.13 14.17
N ALA A 163 4.76 -11.05 14.94
CA ALA A 163 4.25 -9.74 14.58
C ALA A 163 5.02 -9.16 13.38
N ALA A 164 6.35 -9.23 13.38
CA ALA A 164 7.20 -8.77 12.28
C ALA A 164 6.84 -9.46 10.95
N HIS A 165 6.73 -10.78 10.97
CA HIS A 165 6.33 -11.56 9.79
C HIS A 165 4.92 -11.21 9.31
N ALA A 166 3.95 -11.07 10.24
CA ALA A 166 2.58 -10.71 9.89
C ALA A 166 2.48 -9.29 9.30
N ILE A 167 3.23 -8.33 9.84
CA ILE A 167 3.32 -6.95 9.34
C ILE A 167 3.91 -6.94 7.94
N LYS A 168 5.09 -7.53 7.74
CA LYS A 168 5.76 -7.59 6.43
C LYS A 168 4.82 -8.15 5.36
N LYS A 169 4.18 -9.29 5.65
CA LYS A 169 3.25 -9.95 4.72
C LYS A 169 2.05 -9.07 4.36
N LYS A 170 1.49 -8.33 5.33
CA LYS A 170 0.36 -7.42 5.09
C LYS A 170 0.81 -6.21 4.27
N ILE A 171 1.93 -5.60 4.61
CA ILE A 171 2.47 -4.43 3.89
C ILE A 171 2.79 -4.78 2.44
N LEU A 172 3.53 -5.87 2.19
CA LEU A 172 3.87 -6.27 0.82
C LEU A 172 2.62 -6.51 -0.04
N LYS A 173 1.52 -7.01 0.54
CA LYS A 173 0.26 -7.14 -0.20
C LYS A 173 -0.38 -5.79 -0.53
N GLU A 174 -0.37 -4.85 0.43
CA GLU A 174 -0.88 -3.49 0.21
C GLU A 174 -0.04 -2.74 -0.83
N LEU A 175 1.28 -2.86 -0.78
CA LEU A 175 2.19 -2.17 -1.70
C LEU A 175 2.10 -2.67 -3.15
N LEU A 176 1.35 -3.74 -3.42
CA LEU A 176 1.04 -4.17 -4.80
C LEU A 176 -0.27 -3.58 -5.32
N LEU A 177 -1.05 -2.91 -4.46
CA LEU A 177 -2.26 -2.20 -4.87
C LEU A 177 -1.89 -0.85 -5.51
N PRO A 178 -2.81 -0.24 -6.30
CA PRO A 178 -2.63 1.12 -6.80
C PRO A 178 -2.27 2.10 -5.67
N ASP A 179 -1.30 2.97 -5.93
CA ASP A 179 -0.72 3.91 -4.94
C ASP A 179 -0.20 3.25 -3.65
N GLY A 180 0.11 1.95 -3.69
CA GLY A 180 0.56 1.15 -2.55
C GLY A 180 -0.53 0.91 -1.50
N GLY A 181 -1.81 1.03 -1.90
CA GLY A 181 -2.95 0.80 -1.03
C GLY A 181 -3.08 1.81 0.10
N LEU A 182 -3.58 1.38 1.24
CA LEU A 182 -3.79 2.28 2.38
C LEU A 182 -2.47 2.74 2.99
N LEU A 183 -1.47 1.86 3.10
CA LEU A 183 -0.19 2.23 3.73
C LEU A 183 0.74 2.99 2.79
N GLY A 184 0.79 2.62 1.51
CA GLY A 184 1.51 3.40 0.49
C GLY A 184 0.98 4.83 0.43
N SER A 185 -0.35 5.01 0.34
CA SER A 185 -0.94 6.34 0.37
C SER A 185 -0.69 7.10 1.68
N CYS A 186 -0.50 6.43 2.83
CA CYS A 186 -0.11 7.09 4.07
C CYS A 186 1.29 7.72 3.98
N VAL A 187 2.27 7.02 3.40
CA VAL A 187 3.68 7.43 3.46
C VAL A 187 4.15 8.16 2.19
N SER A 188 3.63 7.80 1.01
CA SER A 188 4.00 8.38 -0.29
C SER A 188 3.12 9.61 -0.63
N VAL A 189 3.42 10.73 0.04
CA VAL A 189 2.60 11.96 0.02
C VAL A 189 3.11 13.07 -0.91
N GLY A 190 4.33 12.94 -1.42
CA GLY A 190 4.90 13.85 -2.40
C GLY A 190 4.08 13.86 -3.71
N PRO A 191 4.25 14.91 -4.52
CA PRO A 191 3.62 14.98 -5.83
C PRO A 191 4.03 13.79 -6.68
N ALA A 192 3.12 13.30 -7.51
CA ALA A 192 3.44 12.24 -8.45
C ALA A 192 4.53 12.71 -9.42
N VAL A 193 5.59 11.91 -9.53
CA VAL A 193 6.70 12.14 -10.44
C VAL A 193 6.45 11.31 -11.70
N TYR A 194 6.48 11.96 -12.86
CA TYR A 194 6.21 11.33 -14.15
C TYR A 194 7.43 11.43 -15.06
N ALA A 195 7.69 10.38 -15.82
CA ALA A 195 8.66 10.43 -16.90
C ALA A 195 8.22 11.47 -17.97
N PRO A 196 9.17 12.03 -18.75
CA PRO A 196 8.89 12.90 -19.88
C PRO A 196 7.86 12.32 -20.85
N ALA A 197 7.10 13.18 -21.53
CA ALA A 197 5.98 12.75 -22.39
C ALA A 197 6.41 11.92 -23.62
N ASP A 198 7.68 11.99 -24.01
CA ASP A 198 8.31 11.20 -25.05
C ASP A 198 8.74 9.80 -24.59
N VAL A 199 8.76 9.53 -23.28
CA VAL A 199 9.01 8.21 -22.72
C VAL A 199 7.72 7.40 -22.69
N LEU A 200 7.69 6.28 -23.41
CA LEU A 200 6.54 5.39 -23.46
C LEU A 200 6.28 4.75 -22.07
N ALA A 201 5.07 4.88 -21.55
CA ALA A 201 4.68 4.23 -20.30
C ALA A 201 4.69 2.70 -20.43
N GLY A 202 5.25 2.01 -19.43
CA GLY A 202 5.43 0.56 -19.41
C GLY A 202 6.57 0.08 -20.29
N SER A 203 7.52 0.96 -20.63
CA SER A 203 8.70 0.60 -21.41
C SER A 203 9.95 0.44 -20.54
N SER A 204 10.96 -0.23 -21.08
CA SER A 204 12.32 -0.25 -20.52
C SER A 204 12.92 1.15 -20.32
N ASP A 205 12.60 2.10 -21.21
CA ASP A 205 13.07 3.49 -21.10
C ASP A 205 12.43 4.22 -19.90
N GLU A 206 11.17 3.93 -19.59
CA GLU A 206 10.53 4.45 -18.37
C GLU A 206 11.24 3.93 -17.13
N LEU A 207 11.52 2.62 -17.09
CA LEU A 207 12.22 2.01 -15.97
C LEU A 207 13.61 2.64 -15.75
N LEU A 208 14.40 2.79 -16.81
CA LEU A 208 15.71 3.44 -16.76
C LEU A 208 15.63 4.89 -16.31
N TRP A 209 14.60 5.61 -16.75
CA TRP A 209 14.37 6.98 -16.31
C TRP A 209 14.16 7.05 -14.79
N TYR A 210 13.26 6.24 -14.23
CA TYR A 210 13.06 6.21 -12.78
C TYR A 210 14.32 5.76 -12.02
N ASP A 211 15.12 4.85 -12.58
CA ASP A 211 16.33 4.30 -11.94
C ASP A 211 17.37 5.38 -11.71
N ALA A 212 17.54 6.25 -12.71
CA ALA A 212 18.41 7.42 -12.59
C ALA A 212 17.95 8.43 -11.53
N HIS A 213 16.66 8.46 -11.16
CA HIS A 213 16.09 9.45 -10.24
C HIS A 213 15.97 8.95 -8.79
N ILE A 214 15.96 7.64 -8.55
CA ILE A 214 15.95 7.09 -7.18
C ILE A 214 17.34 6.99 -6.56
N THR A 215 18.42 7.24 -7.33
CA THR A 215 19.82 7.06 -6.91
C THR A 215 20.42 8.29 -6.21
N THR A 216 19.58 9.23 -5.76
CA THR A 216 19.95 10.47 -5.06
C THR A 216 19.34 10.50 -3.67
#